data_AF-A0AAW9J6D8-F1
#
_entry.id   AF-A0AAW9J6D8-F1
#
_cell.length_a   1.000
_cell.length_b   1.000
_cell.length_c   1.000
_cell.angle_alpha   90.00
_cell.angle_beta   90.00
_cell.angle_gamma   90.00
#
_symmetry.space_group_name_H-M   'P 1'
#
loop_
_entity.id
_entity.type
_entity.pdbx_description
1 polymer ?
#
loop_
_entity_poly.entity_id
_entity_poly.type
_entity_poly.pdbx_seq_one_letter_code
_entity_poly.pdbx_strand_id
1 'polypeptide(L)'
;VYELAKELQISSKELIELLMNEFSVDVKNHMSVIEDEDAELIKELIGENGSSEDKTIVDEYEEILAEEVNNQAKKRKKKIVEEVDSIGEGGSGVVEIGETITVKELSEKLGKPTTDVIRTLIFTGVMAAINQEIDFETAEKVCEKYECLV
;
A
#
# COMPACT_ATOMS: atom_id res chain seq x y z
N VAL A 1 -28.67 -17.44 7.03
CA VAL A 1 -27.30 -16.87 7.14
C VAL A 1 -26.46 -17.13 5.88
N TYR A 2 -26.16 -18.38 5.50
CA TYR A 2 -25.27 -18.68 4.36
C TYR A 2 -25.65 -18.00 3.04
N GLU A 3 -26.93 -18.05 2.67
CA GLU A 3 -27.40 -17.46 1.41
C GLU A 3 -27.25 -15.94 1.40
N LEU A 4 -27.57 -15.29 2.52
CA LEU A 4 -27.39 -13.85 2.72
C LEU A 4 -25.90 -13.45 2.70
N ALA A 5 -25.02 -14.24 3.33
CA ALA A 5 -23.58 -14.02 3.30
C ALA A 5 -23.04 -14.09 1.87
N LYS A 6 -23.51 -15.06 1.08
CA LYS A 6 -23.12 -15.23 -0.33
C LYS A 6 -23.64 -14.09 -1.21
N GLU A 7 -24.83 -13.57 -0.91
CA GLU A 7 -25.42 -12.43 -1.62
C GLU A 7 -24.62 -11.14 -1.34
N LEU A 8 -24.17 -10.96 -0.10
CA LEU A 8 -23.41 -9.79 0.36
C LEU A 8 -21.88 -9.91 0.16
N GLN A 9 -21.40 -11.02 -0.41
CA GLN A 9 -19.98 -11.35 -0.60
C GLN A 9 -19.10 -11.29 0.67
N ILE A 10 -19.69 -11.42 1.86
CA ILE A 10 -18.95 -11.51 3.11
C ILE A 10 -18.83 -12.95 3.57
N SER A 11 -17.82 -13.25 4.38
CA SER A 11 -17.74 -14.57 4.98
C SER A 11 -18.92 -14.76 5.91
N SER A 12 -19.41 -15.98 5.97
CA SER A 12 -20.53 -16.27 6.84
C SER A 12 -20.17 -16.20 8.33
N LYS A 13 -18.88 -16.20 8.66
CA LYS A 13 -18.40 -15.95 10.02
C LYS A 13 -18.54 -14.45 10.36
N GLU A 14 -18.14 -13.57 9.45
CA GLU A 14 -18.32 -12.12 9.60
C GLU A 14 -19.79 -11.74 9.68
N LEU A 15 -20.64 -12.36 8.84
CA LEU A 15 -22.09 -12.13 8.93
C LEU A 15 -22.65 -12.54 10.30
N ILE A 16 -22.17 -13.66 10.87
CA ILE A 16 -22.59 -14.11 12.22
C ILE A 16 -22.12 -13.12 13.29
N GLU A 17 -20.89 -12.63 13.19
CA GLU A 17 -20.35 -11.65 14.14
C GLU A 17 -21.12 -10.32 14.07
N LEU A 18 -21.45 -9.84 12.86
CA LEU A 18 -22.26 -8.63 12.67
C LEU A 18 -23.68 -8.80 13.23
N LEU A 19 -24.30 -9.96 12.99
CA LEU A 19 -25.62 -10.31 13.53
C LEU A 19 -25.64 -10.34 15.07
N MET A 20 -24.63 -10.92 15.70
CA MET A 20 -24.54 -11.02 17.17
C MET A 20 -24.19 -9.68 17.83
N ASN A 21 -23.27 -8.93 17.25
CA ASN A 21 -22.73 -7.71 17.87
C ASN A 21 -23.60 -6.48 17.65
N GLU A 22 -24.11 -6.30 16.42
CA GLU A 22 -24.82 -5.08 16.04
C GLU A 22 -26.33 -5.23 16.20
N PHE A 23 -26.87 -6.39 15.82
CA PHE A 23 -28.32 -6.63 15.81
C PHE A 23 -28.81 -7.49 16.99
N SER A 24 -27.90 -7.97 17.86
CA SER A 24 -28.22 -8.88 18.97
C SER A 24 -29.03 -10.12 18.53
N VAL A 25 -28.84 -10.56 17.28
CA VAL A 25 -29.51 -11.72 16.71
C VAL A 25 -28.70 -12.97 17.04
N ASP A 26 -29.32 -13.90 17.78
CA ASP A 26 -28.66 -15.12 18.24
C ASP A 26 -28.59 -16.18 17.14
N VAL A 27 -27.45 -16.24 16.45
CA VAL A 27 -27.20 -17.19 15.37
C VAL A 27 -26.37 -18.38 15.84
N LYS A 28 -27.02 -19.51 16.15
CA LYS A 28 -26.32 -20.69 16.69
C LYS A 28 -25.44 -21.46 15.69
N ASN A 29 -25.72 -21.35 14.39
CA ASN A 29 -24.97 -22.04 13.35
C ASN A 29 -25.09 -21.29 12.01
N HIS A 30 -24.15 -21.53 11.10
CA HIS A 30 -24.08 -21.00 9.74
C HIS A 30 -25.32 -21.30 8.87
N MET A 31 -26.08 -22.32 9.24
CA MET A 31 -27.35 -22.71 8.59
C MET A 31 -28.59 -22.19 9.32
N SER A 32 -28.43 -21.32 10.32
CA SER A 32 -29.58 -20.67 10.96
C SER A 32 -30.37 -19.86 9.95
N VAL A 33 -31.70 -19.95 10.07
CA VAL A 33 -32.65 -19.12 9.34
C VAL A 33 -32.70 -17.76 10.03
N ILE A 34 -32.59 -16.69 9.25
CA ILE A 34 -32.70 -15.29 9.71
C ILE A 34 -34.08 -14.80 9.26
N GLU A 35 -34.74 -13.96 10.04
CA GLU A 35 -36.01 -13.35 9.65
C GLU A 35 -35.80 -12.30 8.56
N ASP A 36 -36.77 -12.15 7.66
CA ASP A 36 -36.65 -11.28 6.49
C ASP A 36 -36.42 -9.81 6.91
N GLU A 37 -37.02 -9.38 8.03
CA GLU A 37 -36.86 -8.06 8.62
C GLU A 37 -35.40 -7.78 9.02
N ASP A 38 -34.72 -8.75 9.64
CA ASP A 38 -33.31 -8.62 10.03
C ASP A 38 -32.37 -8.67 8.82
N ALA A 39 -32.71 -9.48 7.82
CA ALA A 39 -31.93 -9.59 6.59
C ALA A 39 -31.94 -8.26 5.78
N GLU A 40 -33.06 -7.55 5.78
CA GLU A 40 -33.19 -6.25 5.11
C GLU A 40 -32.33 -5.17 5.77
N LEU A 41 -32.33 -5.09 7.11
CA LEU A 41 -31.50 -4.12 7.85
C LEU A 41 -30.01 -4.30 7.56
N ILE A 42 -29.55 -5.55 7.42
CA ILE A 42 -28.15 -5.88 7.11
C ILE A 42 -27.82 -5.51 5.67
N LYS A 43 -28.76 -5.74 4.73
CA LYS A 43 -28.60 -5.31 3.33
C LYS A 43 -28.49 -3.80 3.21
N GLU A 44 -29.25 -3.04 3.99
CA GLU A 44 -29.17 -1.58 4.02
C GLU A 44 -27.83 -1.11 4.59
N LEU A 45 -27.40 -1.66 5.73
CA LEU A 45 -26.16 -1.27 6.40
C LEU A 45 -24.89 -1.62 5.60
N ILE A 46 -24.86 -2.78 4.94
CA ILE A 46 -23.73 -3.19 4.08
C ILE A 46 -23.84 -2.55 2.69
N GLY A 47 -25.05 -2.34 2.17
CA GLY A 47 -25.29 -1.68 0.88
C GLY A 47 -24.91 -0.19 0.90
N GLU A 48 -25.09 0.50 2.02
CA GLU A 48 -24.65 1.89 2.20
C GLU A 48 -23.12 2.00 2.41
N ASN A 49 -22.50 0.93 2.95
CA ASN A 49 -21.04 0.78 3.07
C ASN A 49 -20.40 0.00 1.91
N GLY A 50 -21.03 -0.03 0.73
CA GLY A 50 -20.65 -0.84 -0.44
C GLY A 50 -19.33 -0.46 -1.13
N SER A 51 -18.25 -0.15 -0.40
CA SER A 51 -16.88 0.04 -0.90
C SER A 51 -15.83 -0.01 0.23
N SER A 52 -15.57 -1.17 0.83
CA SER A 52 -14.33 -1.46 1.58
C SER A 52 -14.38 -2.91 2.06
N GLU A 53 -13.82 -3.88 1.33
CA GLU A 53 -12.41 -4.31 1.47
C GLU A 53 -12.01 -4.57 2.93
N ASP A 54 -12.60 -5.58 3.58
CA ASP A 54 -11.92 -6.31 4.66
C ASP A 54 -11.30 -7.58 4.08
N LYS A 55 -10.25 -7.39 3.27
CA LYS A 55 -9.23 -8.42 3.13
C LYS A 55 -8.38 -8.34 4.38
N THR A 56 -8.24 -9.43 5.13
CA THR A 56 -7.23 -9.40 6.20
C THR A 56 -5.86 -9.21 5.54
N ILE A 57 -5.00 -8.40 6.16
CA ILE A 57 -3.66 -8.05 5.63
C ILE A 57 -2.85 -9.32 5.28
N VAL A 58 -3.15 -10.46 5.89
CA VAL A 58 -2.48 -11.74 5.61
C VAL A 58 -3.00 -12.37 4.30
N ASP A 59 -4.31 -12.33 4.06
CA ASP A 59 -4.93 -12.88 2.85
C ASP A 59 -4.55 -12.08 1.59
N GLU A 60 -4.42 -10.76 1.72
CA GLU A 60 -3.97 -9.90 0.62
C GLU A 60 -2.49 -10.15 0.27
N TYR A 61 -1.63 -10.41 1.26
CA TYR A 61 -0.24 -10.77 1.01
C TYR A 61 -0.09 -12.15 0.34
N GLU A 62 -0.94 -13.12 0.68
CA GLU A 62 -0.91 -14.46 0.07
C GLU A 62 -1.43 -14.47 -1.37
N GLU A 63 -2.48 -13.69 -1.69
CA GLU A 63 -2.97 -13.56 -3.07
C GLU A 63 -1.97 -12.81 -3.97
N ILE A 64 -1.33 -11.76 -3.46
CA ILE A 64 -0.29 -11.03 -4.21
C ILE A 64 0.88 -11.96 -4.54
N LEU A 65 1.34 -12.78 -3.58
CA LEU A 65 2.40 -13.75 -3.80
C LEU A 65 2.00 -14.85 -4.80
N ALA A 66 0.75 -15.32 -4.77
CA ALA A 66 0.26 -16.37 -5.67
C ALA A 66 0.07 -15.86 -7.11
N GLU A 67 -0.42 -14.62 -7.29
CA GLU A 67 -0.51 -13.99 -8.61
C GLU A 67 0.87 -13.68 -9.20
N GLU A 68 1.84 -13.30 -8.37
CA GLU A 68 3.21 -12.99 -8.80
C GLU A 68 3.99 -14.23 -9.25
N VAL A 69 3.69 -15.42 -8.72
CA VAL A 69 4.30 -16.69 -9.15
C VAL A 69 3.69 -17.22 -10.46
N ASN A 70 2.38 -17.07 -10.68
CA ASN A 70 1.72 -17.61 -11.88
C ASN A 70 1.89 -16.70 -13.11
N ASN A 71 2.06 -15.39 -12.92
CA ASN A 71 2.30 -14.45 -14.03
C ASN A 71 3.76 -14.48 -14.56
N GLN A 72 4.68 -15.11 -13.82
CA GLN A 72 6.08 -15.30 -14.23
C GLN A 72 6.27 -16.32 -15.37
N ALA A 73 5.32 -17.21 -15.63
CA ALA A 73 5.48 -18.20 -16.71
C ALA A 73 5.13 -17.65 -18.10
N LYS A 74 4.25 -16.63 -18.22
CA LYS A 74 3.78 -16.11 -19.52
C LYS A 74 4.35 -14.74 -19.92
N LYS A 75 4.87 -13.93 -18.98
CA LYS A 75 5.55 -12.66 -19.30
C LYS A 75 7.03 -12.78 -19.69
N ARG A 76 7.61 -14.00 -19.63
CA ARG A 76 9.01 -14.29 -20.01
C ARG A 76 9.38 -14.07 -21.49
N LYS A 77 8.43 -13.76 -22.37
CA LYS A 77 8.71 -13.61 -23.83
C LYS A 77 8.52 -12.21 -24.43
N LYS A 78 7.97 -11.24 -23.70
CA LYS A 78 7.67 -9.90 -24.27
C LYS A 78 8.32 -8.71 -23.57
N LYS A 79 8.86 -8.89 -22.35
CA LYS A 79 9.48 -7.83 -21.54
C LYS A 79 11.01 -7.97 -21.46
N ILE A 80 11.65 -8.25 -22.59
CA ILE A 80 13.12 -8.32 -22.70
C ILE A 80 13.69 -7.04 -23.38
N VAL A 81 12.84 -6.13 -23.88
CA VAL A 81 13.27 -5.04 -24.78
C VAL A 81 13.20 -3.63 -24.15
N GLU A 82 12.50 -3.42 -23.03
CA GLU A 82 12.37 -2.07 -22.41
C GLU A 82 13.12 -1.89 -21.07
N GLU A 83 13.50 -2.98 -20.39
CA GLU A 83 14.30 -2.92 -19.15
C GLU A 83 15.81 -2.94 -19.43
N VAL A 84 16.24 -2.23 -20.46
CA VAL A 84 17.66 -2.12 -20.85
C VAL A 84 18.29 -0.76 -20.55
N ASP A 85 17.62 0.17 -19.83
CA ASP A 85 18.17 1.54 -19.75
C ASP A 85 18.17 2.29 -18.42
N SER A 86 18.00 1.68 -17.23
CA SER A 86 18.33 2.40 -15.97
C SER A 86 18.61 1.53 -14.73
N ILE A 87 19.00 0.27 -14.87
CA ILE A 87 19.78 -0.37 -13.79
C ILE A 87 21.24 0.02 -14.04
N GLY A 88 21.50 1.31 -13.85
CA GLY A 88 22.83 1.83 -13.63
C GLY A 88 23.17 1.51 -12.19
N GLU A 89 23.99 0.47 -12.04
CA GLU A 89 25.04 0.29 -11.04
C GLU A 89 24.78 0.84 -9.63
N GLY A 90 24.97 -0.03 -8.64
CA GLY A 90 25.35 0.37 -7.30
C GLY A 90 26.60 1.25 -7.35
N GLY A 91 26.39 2.54 -7.52
CA GLY A 91 27.37 3.56 -7.26
C GLY A 91 27.31 3.83 -5.78
N SER A 92 28.32 3.35 -5.06
CA SER A 92 28.82 4.05 -3.87
C SER A 92 29.21 5.46 -4.32
N GLY A 93 28.21 6.32 -4.47
CA GLY A 93 28.34 7.66 -5.00
C GLY A 93 28.65 8.57 -3.83
N VAL A 94 29.89 9.01 -3.73
CA VAL A 94 30.23 10.14 -2.88
C VAL A 94 29.50 11.35 -3.46
N VAL A 95 28.51 11.85 -2.74
CA VAL A 95 27.73 13.02 -3.15
C VAL A 95 28.38 14.25 -2.53
N GLU A 96 29.11 15.05 -3.31
CA GLU A 96 29.68 16.30 -2.81
C GLU A 96 28.56 17.32 -2.56
N ILE A 97 28.27 17.63 -1.29
CA ILE A 97 27.26 18.63 -0.89
C ILE A 97 27.99 19.88 -0.35
N GLY A 98 27.56 21.06 -0.77
CA GLY A 98 28.05 22.35 -0.23
C GLY A 98 27.41 22.68 1.13
N GLU A 99 27.56 23.92 1.61
CA GLU A 99 26.90 24.36 2.86
C GLU A 99 25.37 24.29 2.78
N THR A 100 24.82 24.58 1.58
CA THR A 100 23.40 24.44 1.24
C THR A 100 23.26 23.77 -0.13
N ILE A 101 22.16 23.06 -0.34
CA ILE A 101 21.81 22.44 -1.62
C ILE A 101 20.30 22.53 -1.85
N THR A 102 19.86 22.69 -3.09
CA THR A 102 18.43 22.60 -3.38
C THR A 102 17.96 21.14 -3.44
N VAL A 103 16.70 20.89 -3.10
CA VAL A 103 16.11 19.53 -3.18
C VAL A 103 16.23 18.95 -4.59
N LYS A 104 16.10 19.79 -5.62
CA LYS A 104 16.31 19.42 -7.02
C LYS A 104 17.72 18.91 -7.27
N GLU A 105 18.75 19.67 -6.89
CA GLU A 105 20.15 19.30 -7.08
C GLU A 105 20.51 18.04 -6.29
N LEU A 106 20.00 17.89 -5.06
CA LEU A 106 20.18 16.68 -4.27
C LEU A 106 19.61 15.46 -5.00
N SER A 107 18.43 15.59 -5.60
CA SER A 107 17.80 14.50 -6.37
C SER A 107 18.56 14.12 -7.64
N GLU A 108 19.10 15.11 -8.35
CA GLU A 108 19.93 14.90 -9.53
C GLU A 108 21.24 14.19 -9.17
N LYS A 109 21.87 14.56 -8.05
CA LYS A 109 23.09 13.91 -7.56
C LYS A 109 22.86 12.48 -7.06
N LEU A 110 21.71 12.23 -6.44
CA LEU A 110 21.32 10.88 -5.98
C LEU A 110 20.84 9.97 -7.13
N GLY A 111 20.58 10.52 -8.33
CA GLY A 111 19.99 9.78 -9.44
C GLY A 111 18.58 9.26 -9.12
N LYS A 112 17.85 9.97 -8.26
CA LYS A 112 16.51 9.59 -7.80
C LYS A 112 15.47 10.64 -8.20
N PRO A 113 14.19 10.26 -8.35
CA PRO A 113 13.12 11.23 -8.57
C PRO A 113 13.06 12.25 -7.43
N THR A 114 12.91 13.53 -7.77
CA THR A 114 12.78 14.61 -6.78
C THR A 114 11.61 14.39 -5.80
N THR A 115 10.54 13.74 -6.26
CA THR A 115 9.40 13.37 -5.42
C THR A 115 9.79 12.41 -4.30
N ASP A 116 10.70 11.49 -4.55
CA ASP A 116 11.14 10.51 -3.55
C ASP A 116 12.06 11.17 -2.53
N VAL A 117 12.93 12.08 -2.97
CA VAL A 117 13.76 12.90 -2.07
C VAL A 117 12.88 13.78 -1.17
N ILE A 118 11.84 14.41 -1.72
CA ILE A 118 10.87 15.22 -0.95
C ILE A 118 10.13 14.35 0.08
N ARG A 119 9.69 13.14 -0.29
CA ARG A 119 9.06 12.21 0.66
C ARG A 119 9.99 11.89 1.81
N THR A 120 11.26 11.62 1.52
CA THR A 120 12.25 11.30 2.55
C THR A 120 12.53 12.48 3.48
N LEU A 121 12.60 13.70 2.93
CA LEU A 121 12.68 14.94 3.72
C LEU A 121 11.49 15.09 4.68
N ILE A 122 10.28 14.81 4.21
CA ILE A 122 9.08 14.85 5.06
C ILE A 122 9.18 13.79 6.17
N PHE A 123 9.67 12.58 5.86
CA PHE A 123 9.89 11.53 6.87
C PHE A 123 10.96 11.88 7.91
N THR A 124 11.96 12.69 7.56
CA THR A 124 12.96 13.20 8.52
C THR A 124 12.46 14.44 9.28
N GLY A 125 11.23 14.90 8.99
CA GLY A 125 10.57 16.01 9.68
C GLY A 125 10.84 17.38 9.05
N VAL A 126 11.46 17.42 7.87
CA VAL A 126 11.77 18.67 7.15
C VAL A 126 10.89 18.81 5.91
N MET A 127 10.03 19.82 5.88
CA MET A 127 9.21 20.11 4.72
C MET A 127 9.92 21.10 3.79
N ALA A 128 10.28 20.65 2.59
CA ALA A 128 10.95 21.46 1.60
C ALA A 128 10.33 21.29 0.20
N ALA A 129 10.22 22.39 -0.54
CA ALA A 129 9.81 22.38 -1.94
C ALA A 129 10.98 22.06 -2.90
N ILE A 130 10.68 21.76 -4.17
CA ILE A 130 11.67 21.36 -5.20
C ILE A 130 12.86 22.33 -5.29
N ASN A 131 12.59 23.63 -5.27
CA ASN A 131 13.61 24.67 -5.41
C ASN A 131 14.00 25.29 -4.06
N GLN A 132 13.61 24.66 -2.95
CA GLN A 132 13.98 25.14 -1.62
C GLN A 132 15.37 24.64 -1.28
N GLU A 133 16.20 25.53 -0.75
CA GLU A 133 17.51 25.21 -0.22
C GLU A 133 17.35 24.53 1.14
N ILE A 134 18.09 23.46 1.34
CA ILE A 134 18.25 22.76 2.60
C ILE A 134 19.72 22.81 3.02
N ASP A 135 19.95 22.73 4.33
CA ASP A 135 21.27 22.69 4.92
C ASP A 135 21.92 21.31 4.75
N PHE A 136 23.25 21.30 4.84
CA PHE A 136 24.06 20.09 4.77
C PHE A 136 23.58 19.01 5.76
N GLU A 137 23.27 19.39 7.01
CA GLU A 137 22.86 18.44 8.04
C GLU A 137 21.56 17.70 7.68
N THR A 138 20.59 18.39 7.08
CA THR A 138 19.36 17.75 6.60
C THR A 138 19.63 16.88 5.37
N ALA A 139 20.46 17.37 4.44
CA ALA A 139 20.81 16.63 3.24
C ALA A 139 21.57 15.33 3.58
N GLU A 140 22.45 15.36 4.58
CA GLU A 140 23.19 14.21 5.10
C GLU A 140 22.23 13.13 5.64
N LYS A 141 21.26 13.52 6.48
CA LYS A 141 20.23 12.60 7.01
C LYS A 141 19.40 11.95 5.91
N VAL A 142 19.17 12.65 4.80
CA VAL A 142 18.46 12.10 3.64
C VAL A 142 19.35 11.11 2.90
N CYS A 143 20.63 11.44 2.69
CA CYS A 143 21.62 10.56 2.05
C CYS A 143 21.85 9.26 2.83
N GLU A 144 21.89 9.32 4.17
CA GLU A 144 22.02 8.13 5.03
C GLU A 144 20.93 7.09 4.73
N LYS A 145 19.68 7.53 4.50
CA LYS A 145 18.57 6.63 4.17
C LYS A 145 18.69 5.96 2.80
N TYR A 146 19.45 6.57 1.89
CA TYR A 146 19.68 6.06 0.55
C TYR A 146 21.02 5.33 0.40
N GLU A 147 21.70 5.02 1.52
CA GLU A 147 23.03 4.39 1.55
C GLU A 147 24.08 5.16 0.72
N CYS A 148 23.90 6.47 0.56
CA CYS A 148 24.83 7.34 -0.16
C CYS A 148 25.76 8.03 0.85
N LEU A 149 27.07 8.03 0.55
CA LEU A 149 28.08 8.72 1.37
C LEU A 149 28.16 10.17 0.93
N VAL A 150 28.17 11.09 1.89
CA VAL A 150 28.26 12.55 1.68
C VAL A 150 29.68 13.03 1.98
#